data_AF-X0X3P7-F1
#
_entry.id   AF-X0X3P7-F1
#
_cell.length_a   1.000
_cell.length_b   1.000
_cell.length_c   1.000
_cell.angle_alpha   90.00
_cell.angle_beta   90.00
_cell.angle_gamma   90.00
#
_symmetry.space_group_name_H-M   'P 1'
#
loop_
_entity.id
_entity.type
_entity.pdbx_description
1 polymer ?
#
loop_
_entity_poly.entity_id
_entity_poly.type
_entity_poly.pdbx_seq_one_letter_code
_entity_poly.pdbx_strand_id
1 'polypeptide(L)'
;SWSYTPRYGGIFGINATLDEVNKDRIVEEILKELDQFKVELVSEEELEKAKRKVVSEHIFSRETMEDRAGDLASSELVVGDLNFSRNYVEQIQTVDREEIRRVANKYFRGDNLTVALLQPVVKKVAAKPEISLKKPPLINKYELLNGMTLLVRENHTLPTVFMQTVFKGGLRSENEKNNGLCEFTRRMLLKGTKTKTRQQIAQKIEWLGGTINTYGGNNSFGCSVSLLKEDFDTGLEILADVIMNSTFPSEEIERERRIILA
;
A
#
# COMPACT_ATOMS: atom_id res chain seq x y z
N SER A 1 5.66 -10.29 5.79
CA SER A 1 6.88 -9.90 6.51
C SER A 1 7.64 -8.87 5.70
N TRP A 2 8.58 -8.16 6.32
CA TRP A 2 9.45 -7.20 5.67
C TRP A 2 10.83 -7.22 6.35
N SER A 3 11.86 -6.81 5.63
CA SER A 3 13.21 -6.71 6.15
C SER A 3 13.79 -5.34 5.79
N TYR A 4 14.30 -4.64 6.78
CA TYR A 4 15.04 -3.40 6.61
C TYR A 4 16.51 -3.66 6.94
N THR A 5 17.38 -3.53 5.95
CA THR A 5 18.79 -3.95 6.03
C THR A 5 19.74 -2.79 5.70
N PRO A 6 19.83 -1.75 6.55
CA PRO A 6 20.80 -0.68 6.37
C PRO A 6 22.20 -1.16 6.76
N ARG A 7 23.21 -0.33 6.47
CA ARG A 7 24.62 -0.62 6.79
C ARG A 7 24.89 -0.94 8.27
N TYR A 8 24.12 -0.35 9.19
CA TYR A 8 24.31 -0.48 10.63
C TYR A 8 23.02 -0.91 11.33
N GLY A 9 22.80 -2.22 11.46
CA GLY A 9 21.69 -2.80 12.22
C GLY A 9 20.36 -2.82 11.46
N GLY A 10 19.86 -4.02 11.17
CA GLY A 10 18.59 -4.21 10.46
C GLY A 10 17.46 -4.68 11.36
N ILE A 11 16.23 -4.57 10.85
CA ILE A 11 15.02 -5.05 11.50
C ILE A 11 14.29 -5.98 10.55
N PHE A 12 13.93 -7.16 11.05
CA PHE A 12 12.98 -8.03 10.40
C PHE A 12 11.63 -7.92 11.13
N GLY A 13 10.56 -7.68 10.38
CA GLY A 13 9.24 -7.46 10.94
C GLY A 13 8.19 -8.36 10.30
N ILE A 14 7.25 -8.83 11.14
CA ILE A 14 6.02 -9.47 10.70
C ILE A 14 4.87 -8.60 11.16
N ASN A 15 4.10 -8.09 10.20
CA ASN A 15 2.88 -7.36 10.47
C ASN A 15 1.70 -8.28 10.16
N ALA A 16 0.74 -8.35 11.07
CA ALA A 16 -0.51 -9.06 10.87
C ALA A 16 -1.66 -8.25 11.49
N THR A 17 -2.81 -8.24 10.82
CA THR A 17 -4.06 -7.70 11.37
C THR A 17 -4.84 -8.90 11.92
N LEU A 18 -5.17 -8.88 13.21
CA LEU A 18 -5.71 -10.03 13.92
C LEU A 18 -7.09 -9.72 14.50
N ASP A 19 -7.97 -10.71 14.55
CA ASP A 19 -9.22 -10.64 15.31
C ASP A 19 -8.93 -10.68 16.82
N GLU A 20 -9.71 -9.92 17.60
CA GLU A 20 -9.51 -9.81 19.05
C GLU A 20 -9.59 -11.16 19.78
N VAL A 21 -10.44 -12.06 19.31
CA VAL A 21 -10.68 -13.39 19.89
C VAL A 21 -9.49 -14.33 19.65
N ASN A 22 -8.80 -14.18 18.52
CA ASN A 22 -7.78 -15.13 18.07
C ASN A 22 -6.35 -14.61 18.21
N LYS A 23 -6.17 -13.38 18.71
CA LYS A 23 -4.87 -12.67 18.72
C LYS A 23 -3.74 -13.52 19.35
N ASP A 24 -3.98 -14.12 20.51
CA ASP A 24 -2.94 -14.84 21.26
C ASP A 24 -2.58 -16.15 20.54
N ARG A 25 -3.59 -16.86 20.05
CA ARG A 25 -3.41 -18.07 19.23
C ARG A 25 -2.61 -17.78 17.96
N ILE A 26 -2.92 -16.70 17.24
CA ILE A 26 -2.23 -16.38 15.99
C ILE A 26 -0.78 -15.94 16.26
N VAL A 27 -0.54 -15.18 17.34
CA VAL A 27 0.83 -14.85 17.76
C VAL A 27 1.60 -16.14 18.07
N GLU A 28 1.02 -17.10 18.79
CA GLU A 28 1.65 -18.39 19.04
C GLU A 28 1.96 -19.16 17.76
N GLU A 29 1.03 -19.23 16.81
CA GLU A 29 1.26 -19.90 15.52
C GLU A 29 2.37 -19.23 14.71
N ILE A 30 2.44 -17.89 14.68
CA ILE A 30 3.54 -17.17 14.02
C ILE A 30 4.88 -17.52 14.68
N LEU A 31 4.93 -17.61 16.02
CA LEU A 31 6.15 -17.98 16.73
C LEU A 31 6.55 -19.43 16.47
N LYS A 32 5.58 -20.35 16.41
CA LYS A 32 5.83 -21.75 16.03
C LYS A 32 6.40 -21.86 14.62
N GLU A 33 5.85 -21.13 13.66
CA GLU A 33 6.35 -21.10 12.29
C GLU A 33 7.81 -20.60 12.26
N LEU A 34 8.13 -19.54 13.01
CA LEU A 34 9.50 -19.03 13.13
C LEU A 34 10.46 -20.05 13.77
N ASP A 35 9.99 -20.86 14.70
CA ASP A 35 10.76 -21.95 15.29
C ASP A 35 10.94 -23.12 14.31
N GLN A 36 9.97 -23.41 13.46
CA GLN A 36 10.09 -24.46 12.42
C GLN A 36 11.24 -24.15 11.45
N PHE A 37 11.41 -22.89 11.03
CA PHE A 37 12.54 -22.49 10.18
C PHE A 37 13.93 -22.76 10.80
N LYS A 38 14.02 -22.99 12.11
CA LYS A 38 15.29 -23.34 12.78
C LYS A 38 15.63 -24.82 12.67
N VAL A 39 14.62 -25.67 12.52
CA VAL A 39 14.75 -27.13 12.59
C VAL A 39 14.61 -27.74 11.20
N GLU A 40 13.57 -27.33 10.46
CA GLU A 40 13.20 -27.89 9.16
C GLU A 40 13.76 -27.06 8.00
N LEU A 41 14.14 -27.74 6.92
CA LEU A 41 14.59 -27.09 5.69
C LEU A 41 13.38 -26.79 4.81
N VAL A 42 13.14 -25.49 4.55
CA VAL A 42 12.16 -24.97 3.57
C VAL A 42 12.23 -25.76 2.28
N SER A 43 11.13 -26.11 1.62
CA SER A 43 11.21 -26.92 0.39
C SER A 43 11.95 -26.23 -0.76
N GLU A 44 12.48 -27.02 -1.70
CA GLU A 44 13.15 -26.47 -2.90
C GLU A 44 12.19 -25.61 -3.75
N GLU A 45 10.94 -26.06 -3.84
CA GLU A 45 9.90 -25.36 -4.59
C GLU A 45 9.56 -23.99 -3.96
N GLU A 46 9.45 -23.93 -2.63
CA GLU A 46 9.19 -22.68 -1.91
C GLU A 46 10.36 -21.71 -2.01
N LEU A 47 11.60 -22.22 -1.93
CA LEU A 47 12.81 -21.40 -2.11
C LEU A 47 12.84 -20.79 -3.51
N GLU A 48 12.64 -21.59 -4.54
CA GLU A 48 12.64 -21.10 -5.93
C GLU A 48 11.52 -20.09 -6.18
N LYS A 49 10.33 -20.34 -5.64
CA LYS A 49 9.21 -19.40 -5.71
C LYS A 49 9.53 -18.08 -5.00
N ALA A 50 10.15 -18.13 -3.83
CA ALA A 50 10.55 -16.94 -3.07
C ALA A 50 11.62 -16.14 -3.81
N LYS A 51 12.67 -16.79 -4.34
CA LYS A 51 13.72 -16.15 -5.16
C LYS A 51 13.12 -15.41 -6.35
N ARG A 52 12.25 -16.08 -7.13
CA ARG A 52 11.58 -15.46 -8.28
C ARG A 52 10.77 -14.23 -7.88
N LYS A 53 10.05 -14.30 -6.75
CA LYS A 53 9.25 -13.18 -6.27
C LYS A 53 10.12 -11.96 -5.93
N VAL A 54 11.20 -12.14 -5.17
CA VAL A 54 12.08 -11.03 -4.77
C VAL A 54 12.77 -10.40 -5.97
N VAL A 55 13.26 -11.21 -6.92
CA VAL A 55 13.88 -10.71 -8.16
C VAL A 55 12.88 -9.92 -8.99
N SER A 56 11.64 -10.43 -9.12
CA SER A 56 10.57 -9.75 -9.84
C SER A 56 10.22 -8.39 -9.22
N GLU A 57 10.01 -8.34 -7.90
CA GLU A 57 9.73 -7.11 -7.16
C GLU A 57 10.88 -6.08 -7.32
N HIS A 58 12.12 -6.53 -7.29
CA HIS A 58 13.29 -5.66 -7.48
C HIS A 58 13.35 -5.08 -8.91
N ILE A 59 13.06 -5.88 -9.94
CA ILE A 59 13.03 -5.41 -11.34
C ILE A 59 11.94 -4.36 -11.52
N PHE A 60 10.72 -4.63 -11.03
CA PHE A 60 9.61 -3.68 -11.12
C PHE A 60 9.87 -2.38 -10.34
N SER A 61 10.58 -2.45 -9.22
CA SER A 61 10.94 -1.26 -8.43
C SER A 61 11.95 -0.31 -9.12
N ARG A 62 12.42 -0.61 -10.34
CA ARG A 62 13.46 0.14 -11.06
C ARG A 62 13.08 0.47 -12.51
N GLU A 63 11.78 0.49 -12.81
CA GLU A 63 11.29 0.73 -14.18
C GLU A 63 11.50 2.18 -14.62
N THR A 64 11.32 3.15 -13.73
CA THR A 64 11.45 4.57 -14.09
C THR A 64 12.85 5.14 -13.83
N MET A 65 13.18 6.25 -14.48
CA MET A 65 14.44 6.97 -14.22
C MET A 65 14.50 7.57 -12.81
N GLU A 66 13.36 7.98 -12.26
CA GLU A 66 13.24 8.44 -10.88
C GLU A 66 13.52 7.30 -9.89
N ASP A 67 12.92 6.12 -10.11
CA ASP A 67 13.16 4.94 -9.28
C ASP A 67 14.62 4.52 -9.30
N ARG A 68 15.27 4.55 -10.48
CA ARG A 68 16.70 4.27 -10.62
C ARG A 68 17.57 5.28 -9.89
N ALA A 69 17.21 6.56 -9.95
CA ALA A 69 17.93 7.61 -9.23
C ALA A 69 17.74 7.47 -7.71
N GLY A 70 16.52 7.18 -7.25
CA GLY A 70 16.20 6.92 -5.84
C GLY A 70 16.89 5.67 -5.30
N ASP A 71 16.93 4.60 -6.09
CA ASP A 71 17.65 3.37 -5.79
C ASP A 71 19.17 3.60 -5.64
N LEU A 72 19.80 4.32 -6.57
CA LEU A 72 21.22 4.68 -6.49
C LEU A 72 21.51 5.58 -5.28
N ALA A 73 20.66 6.59 -5.03
CA ALA A 73 20.80 7.47 -3.89
C ALA A 73 20.66 6.70 -2.56
N SER A 74 19.67 5.81 -2.47
CA SER A 74 19.46 4.95 -1.30
C SER A 74 20.63 3.98 -1.10
N SER A 75 21.11 3.36 -2.18
CA SER A 75 22.22 2.41 -2.14
C SER A 75 23.51 3.06 -1.61
N GLU A 76 23.81 4.30 -2.02
CA GLU A 76 24.94 5.06 -1.47
C GLU A 76 24.70 5.53 -0.04
N LEU A 77 23.54 6.17 0.23
CA LEU A 77 23.29 6.81 1.52
C LEU A 77 23.05 5.80 2.66
N VAL A 78 22.37 4.69 2.38
CA VAL A 78 21.93 3.71 3.37
C VAL A 78 22.91 2.55 3.50
N VAL A 79 23.52 2.14 2.39
CA VAL A 79 24.41 0.96 2.34
C VAL A 79 25.87 1.32 2.08
N GLY A 80 26.13 2.41 1.34
CA GLY A 80 27.48 2.84 0.95
C GLY A 80 28.06 2.06 -0.23
N ASP A 81 27.20 1.49 -1.08
CA ASP A 81 27.61 0.76 -2.30
C ASP A 81 26.64 1.07 -3.45
N LEU A 82 27.09 1.82 -4.46
CA LEU A 82 26.31 2.12 -5.66
C LEU A 82 25.91 0.88 -6.49
N ASN A 83 26.62 -0.24 -6.34
CA ASN A 83 26.29 -1.49 -7.02
C ASN A 83 25.40 -2.41 -6.19
N PHE A 84 25.00 -2.00 -4.98
CA PHE A 84 24.26 -2.83 -4.03
C PHE A 84 23.07 -3.53 -4.68
N SER A 85 22.22 -2.80 -5.40
CA SER A 85 21.03 -3.34 -6.05
C SER A 85 21.32 -4.37 -7.15
N ARG A 86 22.43 -4.24 -7.88
CA ARG A 86 22.86 -5.26 -8.85
C ARG A 86 23.34 -6.52 -8.12
N ASN A 87 24.22 -6.33 -7.15
CA ASN A 87 24.78 -7.42 -6.35
C ASN A 87 23.68 -8.16 -5.57
N TYR A 88 22.65 -7.45 -5.12
CA TYR A 88 21.52 -8.00 -4.37
C TYR A 88 20.78 -9.10 -5.14
N VAL A 89 20.49 -8.88 -6.43
CA VAL A 89 19.82 -9.87 -7.29
C VAL A 89 20.69 -11.12 -7.49
N GLU A 90 21.98 -10.94 -7.72
CA GLU A 90 22.92 -12.04 -7.91
C GLU A 90 23.07 -12.87 -6.63
N GLN A 91 23.19 -12.21 -5.48
CA GLN A 91 23.34 -12.88 -4.18
C GLN A 91 22.07 -13.61 -3.75
N ILE A 92 20.87 -13.15 -4.13
CA ILE A 92 19.62 -13.88 -3.85
C ILE A 92 19.61 -15.24 -4.56
N GLN A 93 20.17 -15.32 -5.77
CA GLN A 93 20.20 -16.58 -6.52
C GLN A 93 21.08 -17.62 -5.83
N THR A 94 22.14 -17.20 -5.13
CA THR A 94 23.07 -18.10 -4.43
C THR A 94 22.56 -18.60 -3.09
N VAL A 95 21.50 -18.00 -2.53
CA VAL A 95 20.95 -18.41 -1.23
C VAL A 95 20.50 -19.87 -1.27
N ASP A 96 20.98 -20.66 -0.31
CA ASP A 96 20.55 -22.04 -0.14
C ASP A 96 19.61 -22.22 1.08
N ARG A 97 19.02 -23.42 1.18
CA ARG A 97 18.07 -23.78 2.25
C ARG A 97 18.74 -23.87 3.63
N GLU A 98 20.02 -24.20 3.65
CA GLU A 98 20.82 -24.32 4.87
C GLU A 98 21.18 -22.96 5.45
N GLU A 99 21.44 -21.98 4.60
CA GLU A 99 21.66 -20.59 4.96
C GLU A 99 20.42 -19.96 5.56
N ILE A 100 19.23 -20.27 5.03
CA ILE A 100 17.96 -19.83 5.63
C ILE A 100 17.83 -20.35 7.05
N ARG A 101 18.08 -21.65 7.25
CA ARG A 101 18.06 -22.26 8.59
C ARG A 101 19.10 -21.64 9.52
N ARG A 102 20.31 -21.39 9.02
CA ARG A 102 21.39 -20.73 9.78
C ARG A 102 21.00 -19.32 10.21
N VAL A 103 20.38 -18.54 9.31
CA VAL A 103 19.89 -17.18 9.57
C VAL A 103 18.74 -17.21 10.59
N ALA A 104 17.79 -18.14 10.45
CA ALA A 104 16.71 -18.34 11.41
C ALA A 104 17.25 -18.67 12.81
N ASN A 105 18.21 -19.58 12.93
CA ASN A 105 18.87 -19.91 14.20
C ASN A 105 19.63 -18.73 14.81
N LYS A 106 20.21 -17.85 13.97
CA LYS A 106 20.95 -16.68 14.43
C LYS A 106 20.03 -15.58 14.95
N TYR A 107 18.94 -15.27 14.24
CA TYR A 107 18.16 -14.05 14.47
C TYR A 107 16.79 -14.26 15.09
N PHE A 108 16.13 -15.40 14.89
CA PHE A 108 14.79 -15.64 15.46
C PHE A 108 14.87 -16.08 16.92
N ARG A 109 15.58 -15.33 17.75
CA ARG A 109 15.75 -15.66 19.16
C ARG A 109 14.79 -14.85 20.03
N GLY A 110 14.21 -15.48 21.04
CA GLY A 110 13.23 -14.82 21.93
C GLY A 110 13.82 -13.66 22.74
N ASP A 111 15.13 -13.67 23.01
CA ASP A 111 15.86 -12.59 23.68
C ASP A 111 16.02 -11.33 22.79
N ASN A 112 15.77 -11.43 21.49
CA ASN A 112 15.83 -10.32 20.53
C ASN A 112 14.48 -10.08 19.82
N LEU A 113 13.38 -10.58 20.40
CA LEU A 113 12.03 -10.45 19.85
C LEU A 113 11.27 -9.34 20.56
N THR A 114 10.65 -8.43 19.79
CA THR A 114 9.67 -7.47 20.29
C THR A 114 8.32 -7.73 19.64
N VAL A 115 7.30 -7.96 20.46
CA VAL A 115 5.91 -8.13 20.00
C VAL A 115 5.12 -6.88 20.38
N ALA A 116 4.59 -6.18 19.38
CA ALA A 116 3.73 -5.02 19.56
C ALA A 116 2.30 -5.35 19.13
N LEU A 117 1.38 -5.40 20.09
CA LEU A 117 -0.05 -5.58 19.84
C LEU A 117 -0.76 -4.23 19.95
N LEU A 118 -1.13 -3.66 18.80
CA LEU A 118 -1.92 -2.44 18.77
C LEU A 118 -3.40 -2.80 18.86
N GLN A 119 -3.95 -2.77 20.08
CA GLN A 119 -5.39 -2.94 20.29
C GLN A 119 -6.10 -1.57 20.20
N PRO A 120 -7.24 -1.47 19.50
CA PRO A 120 -8.05 -0.27 19.56
C PRO A 120 -8.57 -0.09 20.98
N VAL A 121 -8.08 0.92 21.69
CA VAL A 121 -8.64 1.29 22.99
C VAL A 121 -10.02 1.88 22.74
N VAL A 122 -11.09 1.15 23.06
CA VAL A 122 -12.45 1.70 23.11
C VAL A 122 -12.59 2.59 24.35
N LYS A 123 -11.82 3.66 24.42
CA LYS A 123 -12.11 4.79 25.30
C LYS A 123 -13.03 5.71 24.51
N LYS A 124 -14.18 6.05 25.11
CA LYS A 124 -14.98 7.21 24.70
C LYS A 124 -14.03 8.41 24.70
N VAL A 125 -13.59 8.82 23.52
CA VAL A 125 -12.62 9.92 23.38
C VAL A 125 -13.33 11.18 23.87
N ALA A 126 -12.94 11.66 25.05
CA ALA A 126 -13.19 13.04 25.43
C ALA A 126 -12.60 13.94 24.34
N ALA A 127 -13.34 14.98 23.97
CA ALA A 127 -13.06 15.83 22.81
C ALA A 127 -11.57 16.14 22.63
N LYS A 128 -11.09 16.01 21.38
CA LYS A 128 -9.72 16.32 20.99
C LYS A 128 -9.30 17.69 21.54
N PRO A 129 -8.06 17.86 22.03
CA PRO A 129 -7.54 19.19 22.29
C PRO A 129 -7.63 20.00 20.99
N GLU A 130 -8.11 21.23 21.10
CA GLU A 130 -8.07 22.18 19.99
C GLU A 130 -6.60 22.37 19.59
N ILE A 131 -6.25 21.75 18.47
CA ILE A 131 -5.07 22.13 17.73
C ILE A 131 -5.33 23.57 17.32
N SER A 132 -4.53 24.51 17.85
CA SER A 132 -4.48 25.86 17.31
C SER A 132 -4.16 25.74 15.83
N LEU A 133 -5.20 25.91 15.02
CA LEU A 133 -5.08 25.92 13.57
C LEU A 133 -4.16 27.08 13.26
N LYS A 134 -2.90 26.80 12.90
CA LYS A 134 -2.17 27.70 12.00
C LYS A 134 -3.17 28.06 10.92
N LYS A 135 -3.43 29.37 10.76
CA LYS A 135 -4.47 29.91 9.88
C LYS A 135 -4.48 29.06 8.61
N PRO A 136 -5.54 28.27 8.36
CA PRO A 136 -5.51 27.35 7.25
C PRO A 136 -5.19 28.17 6.00
N PRO A 137 -4.33 27.66 5.11
CA PRO A 137 -4.08 28.35 3.85
C PRO A 137 -5.43 28.67 3.20
N LEU A 138 -5.52 29.79 2.49
CA LEU A 138 -6.75 30.20 1.81
C LEU A 138 -7.22 29.04 0.89
N ILE A 139 -8.33 28.40 1.28
CA ILE A 139 -9.03 27.40 0.47
C ILE A 139 -10.23 28.10 -0.14
N ASN A 140 -10.28 28.17 -1.46
CA ASN A 140 -11.43 28.68 -2.17
C ASN A 140 -12.48 27.57 -2.28
N LYS A 141 -13.69 27.83 -1.77
CA LYS A 141 -14.84 26.92 -1.89
C LYS A 141 -15.75 27.41 -3.01
N TYR A 142 -16.07 26.52 -3.93
CA TYR A 142 -17.05 26.73 -5.00
C TYR A 142 -18.17 25.69 -4.88
N GLU A 143 -19.40 26.11 -5.14
CA GLU A 143 -20.53 25.21 -5.31
C GLU A 143 -20.85 25.11 -6.79
N LEU A 144 -20.78 23.90 -7.33
CA LEU A 144 -21.02 23.61 -8.73
C LEU A 144 -22.53 23.49 -8.99
N LEU A 145 -22.96 23.68 -10.23
CA LEU A 145 -24.37 23.63 -10.64
C LEU A 145 -25.06 22.29 -10.31
N ASN A 146 -24.29 21.20 -10.23
CA ASN A 146 -24.77 19.88 -9.87
C ASN A 146 -24.79 19.62 -8.34
N GLY A 147 -24.54 20.64 -7.51
CA GLY A 147 -24.53 20.55 -6.05
C GLY A 147 -23.23 20.02 -5.45
N MET A 148 -22.22 19.69 -6.26
CA MET A 148 -20.90 19.31 -5.74
C MET A 148 -20.16 20.52 -5.15
N THR A 149 -19.46 20.29 -4.05
CA THR A 149 -18.54 21.29 -3.48
C THR A 149 -17.13 21.04 -4.02
N LEU A 150 -16.56 22.05 -4.67
CA LEU A 150 -15.16 22.06 -5.10
C LEU A 150 -14.33 22.89 -4.13
N LEU A 151 -13.27 22.31 -3.57
CA LEU A 151 -12.30 22.99 -2.73
C LEU A 151 -10.99 23.11 -3.49
N VAL A 152 -10.53 24.34 -3.71
CA VAL A 152 -9.30 24.62 -4.45
C VAL A 152 -8.29 25.28 -3.52
N ARG A 153 -7.08 24.75 -3.50
CA ARG A 153 -5.93 25.37 -2.86
C ARG A 153 -4.81 25.47 -3.89
N GLU A 154 -4.47 26.69 -4.25
CA GLU A 154 -3.37 26.96 -5.16
C GLU A 154 -2.03 26.89 -4.42
N ASN A 155 -1.07 26.21 -5.03
CA ASN A 155 0.31 26.15 -4.57
C ASN A 155 1.22 26.07 -5.81
N HIS A 156 2.01 27.12 -6.06
CA HIS A 156 2.87 27.21 -7.24
C HIS A 156 4.31 26.72 -7.00
N THR A 157 4.56 26.00 -5.89
CA THR A 157 5.90 25.48 -5.56
C THR A 157 6.37 24.43 -6.57
N LEU A 158 5.47 23.57 -7.03
CA LEU A 158 5.74 22.51 -8.00
C LEU A 158 4.68 22.54 -9.11
N PRO A 159 5.03 22.23 -10.37
CA PRO A 159 4.10 22.20 -11.49
C PRO A 159 3.26 20.90 -11.48
N THR A 160 2.66 20.56 -10.34
CA THR A 160 1.89 19.34 -10.11
C THR A 160 0.47 19.67 -9.71
N VAL A 161 -0.47 18.79 -10.05
CA VAL A 161 -1.87 18.88 -9.63
C VAL A 161 -2.26 17.59 -8.90
N PHE A 162 -2.90 17.75 -7.75
CA PHE A 162 -3.53 16.67 -7.00
C PHE A 162 -5.03 16.91 -6.97
N MET A 163 -5.80 15.93 -7.42
CA MET A 163 -7.26 15.94 -7.39
C MET A 163 -7.77 14.77 -6.57
N GLN A 164 -8.80 15.01 -5.77
CA GLN A 164 -9.43 13.98 -4.94
C GLN A 164 -10.94 14.17 -4.90
N THR A 165 -11.65 13.07 -5.10
CA THR A 165 -13.10 12.99 -4.90
C THR A 165 -13.37 12.42 -3.52
N VAL A 166 -14.21 13.09 -2.74
CA VAL A 166 -14.58 12.66 -1.38
C VAL A 166 -16.06 12.37 -1.32
N PHE A 167 -16.43 11.12 -1.08
CA PHE A 167 -17.82 10.72 -0.82
C PHE A 167 -18.03 10.54 0.67
N LYS A 168 -19.17 11.01 1.20
CA LYS A 168 -19.62 10.62 2.54
C LYS A 168 -19.95 9.12 2.50
N GLY A 169 -19.38 8.37 3.42
CA GLY A 169 -19.51 6.93 3.43
C GLY A 169 -18.56 6.30 4.45
N GLY A 170 -18.00 5.15 4.12
CA GLY A 170 -17.07 4.44 5.00
C GLY A 170 -17.80 3.68 6.11
N LEU A 171 -17.03 3.19 7.09
CA LEU A 171 -17.54 2.29 8.14
C LEU A 171 -18.75 2.83 8.91
N ARG A 172 -18.87 4.16 9.07
CA ARG A 172 -20.02 4.79 9.75
C ARG A 172 -21.31 4.76 8.95
N SER A 173 -21.24 4.50 7.65
CA SER A 173 -22.40 4.32 6.78
C SER A 173 -22.77 2.85 6.61
N GLU A 174 -22.03 1.95 7.25
CA GLU A 174 -22.28 0.51 7.24
C GLU A 174 -23.02 0.06 8.50
N ASN A 175 -23.75 -1.04 8.37
CA ASN A 175 -24.47 -1.75 9.41
C ASN A 175 -24.27 -3.26 9.22
N GLU A 176 -24.83 -4.08 10.10
CA GLU A 176 -24.66 -5.54 10.04
C GLU A 176 -25.03 -6.17 8.69
N LYS A 177 -25.93 -5.55 7.91
CA LYS A 177 -26.39 -6.09 6.62
C LYS A 177 -25.51 -5.71 5.43
N ASN A 178 -24.70 -4.66 5.55
CA ASN A 178 -23.89 -4.13 4.44
C ASN A 178 -22.45 -3.83 4.84
N ASN A 179 -21.97 -4.43 5.93
CA ASN A 179 -20.60 -4.29 6.40
C ASN A 179 -19.61 -4.77 5.33
N GLY A 180 -18.53 -4.01 5.14
CA GLY A 180 -17.53 -4.23 4.10
C GLY A 180 -17.90 -3.68 2.73
N LEU A 181 -19.11 -3.13 2.53
CA LEU A 181 -19.54 -2.63 1.23
C LEU A 181 -18.69 -1.45 0.73
N CYS A 182 -18.37 -0.47 1.58
CA CYS A 182 -17.55 0.68 1.17
C CYS A 182 -16.12 0.25 0.81
N GLU A 183 -15.55 -0.66 1.61
CA GLU A 183 -14.25 -1.27 1.36
C GLU A 183 -14.23 -2.03 0.03
N PHE A 184 -15.26 -2.81 -0.23
CA PHE A 184 -15.41 -3.55 -1.47
C PHE A 184 -15.56 -2.60 -2.67
N THR A 185 -16.47 -1.62 -2.57
CA THR A 185 -16.71 -0.64 -3.64
C THR A 185 -15.44 0.10 -4.01
N ARG A 186 -14.64 0.59 -3.06
CA ARG A 186 -13.41 1.35 -3.37
C ARG A 186 -12.36 0.50 -4.11
N ARG A 187 -12.26 -0.80 -3.82
CA ARG A 187 -11.33 -1.71 -4.49
C ARG A 187 -11.75 -1.97 -5.94
N MET A 188 -13.06 -1.91 -6.18
CA MET A 188 -13.64 -2.14 -7.48
C MET A 188 -13.59 -0.92 -8.41
N LEU A 189 -13.48 0.31 -7.90
CA LEU A 189 -13.49 1.53 -8.71
C LEU A 189 -12.43 1.51 -9.84
N LEU A 190 -11.23 1.00 -9.57
CA LEU A 190 -10.14 0.94 -10.55
C LEU A 190 -10.13 -0.34 -11.40
N LYS A 191 -11.13 -1.22 -11.28
CA LYS A 191 -11.17 -2.51 -12.00
C LYS A 191 -11.65 -2.40 -13.44
N GLY A 192 -12.11 -1.23 -13.85
CA GLY A 192 -12.51 -0.93 -15.21
C GLY A 192 -13.74 -0.02 -15.26
N THR A 193 -13.85 0.73 -16.34
CA THR A 193 -14.98 1.57 -16.68
C THR A 193 -15.65 1.07 -17.95
N LYS A 194 -16.75 1.71 -18.35
CA LYS A 194 -17.40 1.44 -19.65
C LYS A 194 -16.48 1.69 -20.84
N THR A 195 -15.48 2.56 -20.69
CA THR A 195 -14.62 3.00 -21.80
C THR A 195 -13.20 2.48 -21.70
N LYS A 196 -12.73 2.06 -20.52
CA LYS A 196 -11.33 1.66 -20.28
C LYS A 196 -11.24 0.46 -19.35
N THR A 197 -10.32 -0.45 -19.66
CA THR A 197 -9.95 -1.55 -18.75
C THR A 197 -9.06 -1.05 -17.62
N ARG A 198 -8.92 -1.84 -16.55
CA ARG A 198 -7.95 -1.57 -15.46
C ARG A 198 -6.55 -1.28 -15.98
N GLN A 199 -6.08 -2.08 -16.94
CA GLN A 199 -4.76 -1.97 -17.54
C GLN A 199 -4.62 -0.65 -18.32
N GLN A 200 -5.65 -0.26 -19.08
CA GLN A 200 -5.64 1.00 -19.83
C GLN A 200 -5.64 2.21 -18.90
N ILE A 201 -6.37 2.16 -17.78
CA ILE A 201 -6.36 3.24 -16.77
C ILE A 201 -4.96 3.37 -16.17
N ALA A 202 -4.36 2.26 -15.72
CA ALA A 202 -3.03 2.24 -15.14
C ALA A 202 -1.97 2.75 -16.13
N GLN A 203 -1.91 2.17 -17.33
CA GLN A 203 -0.94 2.53 -18.36
C GLN A 203 -1.07 4.00 -18.79
N LYS A 204 -2.30 4.53 -18.85
CA LYS A 204 -2.51 5.93 -19.22
C LYS A 204 -2.03 6.87 -18.12
N ILE A 205 -2.29 6.57 -16.86
CA ILE A 205 -1.81 7.39 -15.73
C ILE A 205 -0.29 7.33 -15.61
N GLU A 206 0.29 6.13 -15.77
CA GLU A 206 1.74 5.91 -15.76
C GLU A 206 2.45 6.67 -16.89
N TRP A 207 1.89 6.66 -18.10
CA TRP A 207 2.41 7.43 -19.24
C TRP A 207 2.47 8.95 -18.96
N LEU A 208 1.57 9.47 -18.13
CA LEU A 208 1.55 10.88 -17.71
C LEU A 208 2.49 11.15 -16.52
N GLY A 209 3.26 10.15 -16.07
CA GLY A 209 4.09 10.23 -14.86
C GLY A 209 3.26 10.44 -13.59
N GLY A 210 1.98 10.04 -13.63
CA GLY A 210 1.03 10.26 -12.55
C GLY A 210 0.79 9.03 -11.68
N THR A 211 0.00 9.21 -10.63
CA THR A 211 -0.52 8.11 -9.79
C THR A 211 -2.02 8.24 -9.60
N ILE A 212 -2.72 7.12 -9.53
CA ILE A 212 -4.15 7.05 -9.21
C ILE A 212 -4.38 6.01 -8.11
N ASN A 213 -5.14 6.39 -7.09
CA ASN A 213 -5.36 5.56 -5.91
C ASN A 213 -6.79 5.67 -5.41
N THR A 214 -7.29 4.63 -4.75
CA THR A 214 -8.56 4.69 -4.02
C THR A 214 -8.32 4.57 -2.52
N TYR A 215 -9.17 5.24 -1.74
CA TYR A 215 -9.06 5.26 -0.28
C TYR A 215 -10.43 5.07 0.36
N GLY A 216 -10.42 4.56 1.58
CA GLY A 216 -11.60 4.40 2.42
C GLY A 216 -11.22 4.63 3.88
N GLY A 217 -12.13 5.20 4.63
CA GLY A 217 -11.96 5.46 6.06
C GLY A 217 -13.29 5.36 6.81
N ASN A 218 -13.34 5.94 8.00
CA ASN A 218 -14.52 5.81 8.88
C ASN A 218 -15.75 6.57 8.35
N ASN A 219 -15.55 7.73 7.73
CA ASN A 219 -16.62 8.65 7.33
C ASN A 219 -16.56 9.09 5.86
N SER A 220 -15.58 8.58 5.11
CA SER A 220 -15.42 8.92 3.71
C SER A 220 -14.65 7.86 2.94
N PHE A 221 -14.87 7.82 1.63
CA PHE A 221 -14.09 7.05 0.67
C PHE A 221 -14.00 7.82 -0.65
N GLY A 222 -13.15 7.38 -1.56
CA GLY A 222 -13.06 7.98 -2.89
C GLY A 222 -11.82 7.58 -3.67
N CYS A 223 -11.54 8.36 -4.72
CA CYS A 223 -10.39 8.23 -5.60
C CYS A 223 -9.56 9.52 -5.59
N SER A 224 -8.25 9.39 -5.79
CA SER A 224 -7.32 10.50 -5.94
C SER A 224 -6.40 10.27 -7.12
N VAL A 225 -6.04 11.35 -7.81
CA VAL A 225 -5.05 11.33 -8.89
C VAL A 225 -4.04 12.46 -8.70
N SER A 226 -2.77 12.17 -8.98
CA SER A 226 -1.66 13.13 -8.96
C SER A 226 -0.93 13.09 -10.29
N LEU A 227 -0.65 14.24 -10.88
CA LEU A 227 -0.05 14.39 -12.21
C LEU A 227 0.62 15.76 -12.38
N LEU A 228 1.29 15.99 -13.52
CA LEU A 228 1.83 17.29 -13.90
C LEU A 228 0.71 18.26 -14.29
N LYS A 229 0.94 19.56 -14.12
CA LYS A 229 -0.04 20.63 -14.43
C LYS A 229 -0.54 20.56 -15.88
N GLU A 230 0.32 20.19 -16.82
CA GLU A 230 0.03 20.13 -18.26
C GLU A 230 -0.99 19.02 -18.59
N ASP A 231 -1.07 17.98 -17.75
CA ASP A 231 -1.94 16.82 -17.97
C ASP A 231 -3.30 16.93 -17.25
N PHE A 232 -3.59 18.09 -16.65
CA PHE A 232 -4.77 18.35 -15.82
C PHE A 232 -6.07 17.81 -16.42
N ASP A 233 -6.36 18.19 -17.67
CA ASP A 233 -7.61 17.83 -18.34
C ASP A 233 -7.74 16.30 -18.50
N THR A 234 -6.64 15.64 -18.89
CA THR A 234 -6.62 14.17 -19.05
C THR A 234 -6.80 13.47 -17.70
N GLY A 235 -6.13 13.95 -16.65
CA GLY A 235 -6.27 13.41 -15.30
C GLY A 235 -7.69 13.55 -14.75
N LEU A 236 -8.33 14.70 -15.01
CA LEU A 236 -9.70 14.97 -14.60
C LEU A 236 -10.70 14.08 -15.35
N GLU A 237 -10.52 13.88 -16.65
CA GLU A 237 -11.35 12.98 -17.45
C GLU A 237 -11.27 11.54 -16.96
N ILE A 238 -10.07 11.04 -16.65
CA ILE A 238 -9.88 9.69 -16.11
C ILE A 238 -10.54 9.56 -14.73
N LEU A 239 -10.34 10.53 -13.85
CA LEU A 239 -10.96 10.53 -12.52
C LEU A 239 -12.48 10.54 -12.63
N ALA A 240 -13.04 11.36 -13.52
CA ALA A 240 -14.48 11.42 -13.76
C ALA A 240 -15.03 10.11 -14.32
N ASP A 241 -14.34 9.49 -15.28
CA ASP A 241 -14.74 8.20 -15.87
C ASP A 241 -14.71 7.07 -14.84
N VAL A 242 -13.68 7.02 -13.98
CA VAL A 242 -13.60 6.07 -12.86
C VAL A 242 -14.78 6.25 -11.92
N ILE A 243 -15.08 7.47 -11.51
CA ILE A 243 -16.18 7.69 -10.56
C ILE A 243 -17.56 7.43 -11.16
N MET A 244 -17.78 7.82 -12.41
CA MET A 244 -19.12 7.85 -13.02
C MET A 244 -19.45 6.60 -13.83
N ASN A 245 -18.44 5.88 -14.33
CA ASN A 245 -18.62 4.79 -15.29
C ASN A 245 -17.94 3.47 -14.90
N SER A 246 -17.52 3.26 -13.65
CA SER A 246 -17.05 1.93 -13.20
C SER A 246 -18.09 0.84 -13.46
N THR A 247 -17.64 -0.29 -14.02
CA THR A 247 -18.52 -1.39 -14.44
C THR A 247 -18.61 -2.55 -13.46
N PHE A 248 -17.74 -2.58 -12.44
CA PHE A 248 -17.67 -3.63 -11.43
C PHE A 248 -17.70 -5.06 -12.03
N PRO A 249 -16.69 -5.46 -12.83
CA PRO A 249 -16.73 -6.74 -13.54
C PRO A 249 -16.86 -7.93 -12.59
N SER A 250 -17.77 -8.87 -12.89
CA SER A 250 -18.07 -10.01 -12.01
C SER A 250 -16.85 -10.88 -11.69
N GLU A 251 -15.92 -11.03 -12.63
CA GLU A 251 -14.67 -11.77 -12.41
C GLU A 251 -13.78 -11.09 -11.35
N GLU A 252 -13.68 -9.75 -11.40
CA GLU A 252 -12.92 -8.98 -10.42
C GLU A 252 -13.62 -8.93 -9.05
N ILE A 253 -14.96 -8.98 -9.02
CA ILE A 253 -15.73 -9.13 -7.77
C ILE A 253 -15.34 -10.43 -7.07
N GLU A 254 -15.39 -11.56 -7.76
CA GLU A 254 -15.05 -12.85 -7.15
C GLU A 254 -13.57 -12.96 -6.79
N ARG A 255 -12.70 -12.25 -7.52
CA ARG A 255 -11.29 -12.14 -7.18
C ARG A 255 -11.08 -11.33 -5.89
N GLU A 256 -11.64 -10.12 -5.79
CA GLU A 256 -11.50 -9.29 -4.59
C GLU A 256 -12.19 -9.93 -3.37
N ARG A 257 -13.31 -10.63 -3.57
CA ARG A 257 -13.99 -11.36 -2.49
C ARG A 257 -13.09 -12.42 -1.88
N ARG A 258 -12.37 -13.19 -2.70
CA ARG A 258 -11.38 -14.17 -2.21
C ARG A 258 -10.22 -13.52 -1.48
N ILE A 259 -9.78 -12.34 -1.90
CA ILE A 259 -8.67 -11.62 -1.25
C ILE A 259 -9.11 -11.05 0.12
N ILE A 260 -10.34 -10.56 0.23
CA ILE A 260 -10.84 -9.92 1.45
C ILE A 260 -11.22 -10.94 2.53
N LEU A 261 -11.71 -12.12 2.13
CA LEU A 261 -12.13 -13.18 3.05
C LEU A 261 -11.00 -14.17 3.42
N ALA A 262 -9.83 -14.05 2.80
CA ALA A 262 -8.64 -14.84 3.12
C ALA A 262 -7.87 -14.22 4.29
#